data_AF-A0A7S6ZWG8-F1
#
_entry.id   AF-A0A7S6ZWG8-F1
#
_cell.length_a   1.000
_cell.length_b   1.000
_cell.length_c   1.000
_cell.angle_alpha   90.00
_cell.angle_beta   90.00
_cell.angle_gamma   90.00
#
_symmetry.space_group_name_H-M   'P 1'
#
loop_
_entity.id
_entity.type
_entity.pdbx_description
1 polymer ?
#
loop_
_entity_poly.entity_id
_entity_poly.type
_entity_poly.pdbx_seq_one_letter_code
_entity_poly.pdbx_strand_id
1 'polypeptide(L)'
;MRRSNVGFSLRPSRCTRFLLVLAACAVGALWALPADALQCTSNNGYTCTPATQYAGGFKPGAGYGGFGGGNCTATRTPVVFIHGNGDSATSFDMPTAAVAGYAKPARSVYQELKAAGYNDCELFGVTYLSDVERSNPQANYHEPWTYNQLKTFIDAVKAYTGKSQVDVVAHSLGSSMALAMIK
;
A
#
# COMPACT_ATOMS: atom_id res chain seq x y z
N MET A 1 -66.58 -6.16 52.43
CA MET A 1 -67.29 -7.46 52.34
C MET A 1 -66.27 -8.57 52.09
N ARG A 2 -66.34 -9.67 52.88
CA ARG A 2 -65.93 -11.08 52.66
C ARG A 2 -64.63 -11.36 51.85
N ARG A 3 -63.56 -11.86 52.50
CA ARG A 3 -63.23 -13.29 52.74
C ARG A 3 -63.26 -14.19 51.50
N SER A 4 -62.12 -14.84 51.19
CA SER A 4 -61.89 -16.29 50.92
C SER A 4 -60.45 -16.46 50.36
N ASN A 5 -59.44 -17.06 51.00
CA ASN A 5 -59.17 -18.41 51.53
C ASN A 5 -58.73 -19.50 50.50
N VAL A 6 -57.47 -19.93 50.67
CA VAL A 6 -56.82 -21.26 50.50
C VAL A 6 -56.60 -21.88 49.10
N GLY A 7 -55.35 -22.32 48.87
CA GLY A 7 -54.98 -23.39 47.95
C GLY A 7 -53.49 -23.77 48.04
N PHE A 8 -53.14 -24.68 48.96
CA PHE A 8 -51.81 -25.29 49.11
C PHE A 8 -51.73 -26.52 48.19
N SER A 9 -50.63 -26.71 47.45
CA SER A 9 -50.31 -27.98 46.78
C SER A 9 -48.79 -28.23 46.81
N LEU A 10 -48.41 -29.46 47.14
CA LEU A 10 -47.06 -29.92 47.48
C LEU A 10 -46.41 -30.70 46.32
N ARG A 11 -45.19 -30.29 45.94
CA ARG A 11 -44.01 -31.07 45.47
C ARG A 11 -44.16 -31.89 44.14
N PRO A 12 -43.06 -32.36 43.47
CA PRO A 12 -41.66 -32.46 43.88
C PRO A 12 -40.58 -32.01 42.86
N SER A 13 -39.38 -31.95 43.41
CA SER A 13 -38.04 -31.75 42.85
C SER A 13 -37.70 -32.60 41.60
N ARG A 14 -37.12 -31.96 40.58
CA ARG A 14 -36.13 -32.53 39.64
C ARG A 14 -35.11 -31.42 39.33
N CYS A 15 -33.96 -31.40 39.97
CA CYS A 15 -32.74 -32.11 39.57
C CYS A 15 -32.35 -31.87 38.09
N THR A 16 -31.26 -31.11 37.94
CA THR A 16 -30.23 -31.27 36.89
C THR A 16 -30.53 -30.74 35.50
N ARG A 17 -29.97 -29.56 35.17
CA ARG A 17 -28.78 -29.43 34.30
C ARG A 17 -28.56 -27.94 33.99
N PHE A 18 -27.55 -27.35 34.62
CA PHE A 18 -26.91 -26.13 34.15
C PHE A 18 -26.25 -26.45 32.80
N LEU A 19 -26.83 -26.01 31.69
CA LEU A 19 -26.09 -25.88 30.43
C LEU A 19 -25.47 -24.48 30.41
N LEU A 20 -24.20 -24.41 30.81
CA LEU A 20 -23.32 -23.31 30.48
C LEU A 20 -23.06 -23.36 28.96
N VAL A 21 -23.79 -22.56 28.19
CA VAL A 21 -23.46 -22.29 26.79
C VAL A 21 -22.40 -21.19 26.80
N LEU A 22 -21.13 -21.59 26.73
CA LEU A 22 -20.01 -20.70 26.43
C LEU A 22 -20.11 -20.33 24.95
N ALA A 23 -20.75 -19.19 24.67
CA ALA A 23 -20.69 -18.55 23.36
C ALA A 23 -19.29 -17.93 23.18
N ALA A 24 -18.38 -18.67 22.55
CA ALA A 24 -17.11 -18.14 22.08
C ALA A 24 -17.38 -17.26 20.84
N CYS A 25 -17.62 -15.97 21.05
CA CYS A 25 -17.52 -14.97 19.98
C CYS A 25 -16.03 -14.80 19.64
N ALA A 26 -15.55 -15.56 18.66
CA ALA A 26 -14.29 -15.27 18.00
C ALA A 26 -14.43 -13.92 17.28
N VAL A 27 -13.93 -12.86 17.90
CA VAL A 27 -13.78 -11.56 17.24
C VAL A 27 -12.63 -11.71 16.24
N GLY A 28 -12.97 -12.05 15.00
CA GLY A 28 -12.04 -11.93 13.88
C GLY A 28 -11.75 -10.45 13.68
N ALA A 29 -10.56 -9.99 14.09
CA ALA A 29 -10.05 -8.69 13.71
C ALA A 29 -9.79 -8.68 12.20
N LEU A 30 -10.82 -8.34 11.42
CA LEU A 30 -10.67 -7.90 10.04
C LEU A 30 -9.98 -6.54 10.10
N TRP A 31 -8.65 -6.53 10.03
CA TRP A 31 -7.90 -5.32 9.79
C TRP A 31 -8.29 -4.83 8.40
N ALA A 32 -9.21 -3.86 8.33
CA ALA A 32 -9.45 -3.12 7.11
C ALA A 32 -8.13 -2.41 6.77
N LEU A 33 -7.44 -2.90 5.73
CA LEU A 33 -6.33 -2.16 5.17
C LEU A 33 -6.86 -0.79 4.75
N PRO A 34 -6.14 0.31 5.03
CA PRO A 34 -6.58 1.62 4.61
C PRO A 34 -6.70 1.61 3.08
N ALA A 35 -7.84 2.09 2.57
CA ALA A 35 -8.19 2.06 1.15
C ALA A 35 -7.24 2.88 0.23
N ASP A 36 -6.26 3.57 0.83
CA ASP A 36 -5.32 4.48 0.16
C ASP A 36 -3.87 3.92 0.09
N ALA A 37 -3.65 2.64 0.44
CA ALA A 37 -2.33 2.04 0.46
C ALA A 37 -1.94 1.40 -0.89
N LEU A 38 -0.65 1.50 -1.25
CA LEU A 38 -0.08 0.75 -2.37
C LEU A 38 -0.17 -0.76 -2.09
N GLN A 39 -0.63 -1.52 -3.09
CA GLN A 39 -0.70 -2.98 -3.02
C GLN A 39 -0.14 -3.65 -4.28
N CYS A 40 0.72 -4.64 -4.07
CA CYS A 40 1.08 -5.63 -5.09
C CYS A 40 0.07 -6.79 -5.10
N THR A 41 -0.97 -6.70 -5.96
CA THR A 41 -2.05 -7.71 -6.01
C THR A 41 -1.59 -9.05 -6.59
N SER A 42 -0.74 -9.00 -7.62
CA SER A 42 -0.09 -10.17 -8.23
C SER A 42 1.32 -9.80 -8.69
N ASN A 43 2.20 -10.80 -8.82
CA ASN A 43 3.56 -10.62 -9.32
C ASN A 43 4.05 -11.85 -10.10
N ASN A 44 5.10 -11.67 -10.90
CA ASN A 44 5.73 -12.74 -11.69
C ASN A 44 7.03 -13.29 -11.04
N GLY A 45 7.27 -12.99 -9.76
CA GLY A 45 8.53 -13.29 -9.06
C GLY A 45 9.60 -12.19 -9.17
N TYR A 46 9.45 -11.22 -10.08
CA TYR A 46 10.38 -10.10 -10.25
C TYR A 46 9.70 -8.74 -10.10
N THR A 47 8.50 -8.59 -10.68
CA THR A 47 7.75 -7.35 -10.72
C THR A 47 6.29 -7.57 -10.36
N CYS A 48 5.68 -6.56 -9.75
CA CYS A 48 4.25 -6.52 -9.51
C CYS A 48 3.49 -6.20 -10.80
N THR A 49 2.27 -6.74 -10.92
CA THR A 49 1.35 -6.35 -11.98
C THR A 49 1.09 -4.85 -11.89
N PRO A 50 1.34 -4.07 -12.96
CA PRO A 50 1.20 -2.62 -12.95
C PRO A 50 -0.23 -2.17 -12.64
N ALA A 51 -0.38 -1.11 -11.84
CA ALA A 51 -1.66 -0.50 -11.50
C ALA A 51 -1.54 1.01 -11.30
N THR A 52 -2.68 1.71 -11.33
CA THR A 52 -2.81 3.12 -10.94
C THR A 52 -3.51 3.20 -9.60
N GLN A 53 -2.79 3.61 -8.57
CA GLN A 53 -3.19 3.61 -7.16
C GLN A 53 -2.95 5.01 -6.54
N TYR A 54 -3.37 6.06 -7.25
CA TYR A 54 -3.36 7.41 -6.72
C TYR A 54 -4.61 7.67 -5.87
N ALA A 55 -4.45 8.34 -4.75
CA ALA A 55 -5.54 8.64 -3.82
C ALA A 55 -5.42 10.07 -3.24
N GLY A 56 -6.34 10.45 -2.36
CA GLY A 56 -6.30 11.74 -1.65
C GLY A 56 -6.27 12.98 -2.57
N GLY A 57 -6.79 12.87 -3.79
CA GLY A 57 -6.78 13.95 -4.79
C GLY A 57 -5.46 14.14 -5.54
N PHE A 58 -4.42 13.35 -5.26
CA PHE A 58 -3.16 13.43 -6.00
C PHE A 58 -3.37 12.99 -7.46
N LYS A 59 -3.04 13.87 -8.41
CA LYS A 59 -3.18 13.64 -9.85
C LYS A 59 -1.99 14.24 -10.58
N PRO A 60 -0.93 13.46 -10.86
CA PRO A 60 0.32 14.02 -11.35
C PRO A 60 0.30 14.47 -12.82
N GLY A 61 -0.67 13.98 -13.62
CA GLY A 61 -0.77 14.32 -15.04
C GLY A 61 0.38 13.79 -15.92
N ALA A 62 1.19 12.88 -15.39
CA ALA A 62 2.35 12.29 -16.05
C ALA A 62 2.45 10.77 -15.78
N GLY A 63 3.12 10.07 -16.69
CA GLY A 63 3.34 8.63 -16.63
C GLY A 63 2.13 7.77 -17.03
N TYR A 64 2.31 6.46 -16.96
CA TYR A 64 1.37 5.41 -17.35
C TYR A 64 0.76 4.69 -16.15
N GLY A 65 0.74 5.35 -14.99
CA GLY A 65 0.29 4.80 -13.72
C GLY A 65 1.27 5.15 -12.60
N GLY A 66 1.01 4.62 -11.40
CA GLY A 66 1.78 4.97 -10.21
C GLY A 66 0.95 4.89 -8.94
N PHE A 67 1.51 5.39 -7.84
CA PHE A 67 0.84 5.43 -6.55
C PHE A 67 1.19 6.70 -5.77
N GLY A 68 0.39 6.99 -4.74
CA GLY A 68 0.64 8.03 -3.75
C GLY A 68 -0.55 8.96 -3.54
N GLY A 69 -0.49 9.71 -2.43
CA GLY A 69 -1.60 10.51 -1.93
C GLY A 69 -2.54 9.71 -1.05
N GLY A 70 -3.31 10.40 -0.21
CA GLY A 70 -4.26 9.79 0.73
C GLY A 70 -4.90 10.83 1.64
N ASN A 71 -5.76 10.41 2.57
CA ASN A 71 -6.30 11.32 3.59
C ASN A 71 -5.31 11.55 4.74
N CYS A 72 -4.21 12.26 4.46
CA CYS A 72 -3.10 12.47 5.37
C CYS A 72 -2.40 13.82 5.13
N THR A 73 -1.37 14.13 5.92
CA THR A 73 -0.53 15.32 5.73
C THR A 73 0.93 14.91 5.73
N ALA A 74 1.70 15.46 4.78
CA ALA A 74 3.13 15.22 4.67
C ALA A 74 3.90 15.97 5.76
N THR A 75 4.53 15.24 6.67
CA THR A 75 5.40 15.79 7.71
C THR A 75 6.88 15.65 7.35
N ARG A 76 7.25 14.55 6.69
CA ARG A 76 8.61 14.21 6.22
C ARG A 76 8.88 14.72 4.82
N THR A 77 10.14 14.59 4.38
CA THR A 77 10.49 14.68 2.96
C THR A 77 9.78 13.56 2.19
N PRO A 78 9.04 13.85 1.12
CA PRO A 78 8.34 12.83 0.35
C PRO A 78 9.33 11.95 -0.39
N VAL A 79 9.11 10.63 -0.36
CA VAL A 79 9.87 9.65 -1.12
C VAL A 79 9.23 9.46 -2.49
N VAL A 80 10.03 9.46 -3.55
CA VAL A 80 9.61 9.17 -4.92
C VAL A 80 10.36 7.95 -5.44
N PHE A 81 9.63 6.87 -5.68
CA PHE A 81 10.15 5.66 -6.30
C PHE A 81 10.18 5.77 -7.83
N ILE A 82 11.34 5.45 -8.43
CA ILE A 82 11.53 5.39 -9.88
C ILE A 82 11.99 3.97 -10.24
N HIS A 83 11.12 3.23 -10.92
CA HIS A 83 11.30 1.80 -11.21
C HIS A 83 12.35 1.51 -12.29
N GLY A 84 12.67 0.23 -12.48
CA GLY A 84 13.63 -0.24 -13.48
C GLY A 84 13.05 -0.48 -14.88
N ASN A 85 13.89 -0.93 -15.80
CA ASN A 85 13.45 -1.33 -17.14
C ASN A 85 12.54 -2.56 -17.06
N GLY A 86 11.47 -2.60 -17.86
CA GLY A 86 10.50 -3.71 -17.84
C GLY A 86 9.60 -3.77 -16.59
N ASP A 87 9.62 -2.73 -15.75
CA ASP A 87 8.97 -2.72 -14.44
C ASP A 87 7.97 -1.55 -14.29
N SER A 88 7.28 -1.44 -13.15
CA SER A 88 6.35 -0.36 -12.83
C SER A 88 6.53 0.14 -11.39
N ALA A 89 5.94 1.29 -11.07
CA ALA A 89 5.97 1.83 -9.71
C ALA A 89 5.33 0.91 -8.66
N THR A 90 4.39 0.05 -9.07
CA THR A 90 3.70 -0.91 -8.18
C THR A 90 4.69 -1.84 -7.46
N SER A 91 5.83 -2.12 -8.09
CA SER A 91 6.86 -3.02 -7.54
C SER A 91 7.58 -2.47 -6.31
N PHE A 92 7.28 -1.24 -5.86
CA PHE A 92 7.72 -0.77 -4.55
C PHE A 92 7.12 -1.59 -3.39
N ASP A 93 5.99 -2.27 -3.63
CA ASP A 93 5.37 -3.24 -2.71
C ASP A 93 5.65 -4.71 -3.12
N MET A 94 6.70 -4.98 -3.90
CA MET A 94 7.06 -6.35 -4.26
C MET A 94 7.34 -7.21 -3.02
N PRO A 95 6.73 -8.41 -2.89
CA PRO A 95 7.00 -9.30 -1.77
C PRO A 95 8.46 -9.73 -1.72
N THR A 96 8.96 -9.89 -0.50
CA THR A 96 10.35 -10.29 -0.26
C THR A 96 10.57 -11.76 -0.62
N ALA A 97 11.82 -12.09 -0.98
CA ALA A 97 12.28 -13.45 -1.21
C ALA A 97 13.15 -13.95 -0.04
N ALA A 98 13.16 -15.26 0.18
CA ALA A 98 14.07 -15.88 1.14
C ALA A 98 15.48 -15.96 0.55
N VAL A 99 16.49 -15.69 1.40
CA VAL A 99 17.90 -15.90 1.07
C VAL A 99 18.42 -17.02 1.94
N ALA A 100 19.03 -18.04 1.33
CA ALA A 100 19.52 -19.21 2.06
C ALA A 100 20.48 -18.79 3.19
N GLY A 101 20.22 -19.27 4.41
CA GLY A 101 21.02 -18.93 5.60
C GLY A 101 20.61 -17.64 6.32
N TYR A 102 19.60 -16.90 5.83
CA TYR A 102 19.14 -15.66 6.46
C TYR A 102 17.63 -15.68 6.68
N ALA A 103 17.17 -14.95 7.71
CA ALA A 103 15.74 -14.71 7.90
C ALA A 103 15.19 -13.94 6.70
N LYS A 104 14.05 -14.39 6.16
CA LYS A 104 13.32 -13.69 5.10
C LYS A 104 12.89 -12.31 5.63
N PRO A 105 13.18 -11.20 4.92
CA PRO A 105 12.67 -9.89 5.32
C PRO A 105 11.14 -9.89 5.39
N ALA A 106 10.57 -9.32 6.45
CA ALA A 106 9.13 -9.45 6.71
C ALA A 106 8.25 -8.55 5.83
N ARG A 107 8.81 -7.48 5.27
CA ARG A 107 8.08 -6.39 4.60
C ARG A 107 8.73 -6.01 3.28
N SER A 108 7.91 -5.64 2.30
CA SER A 108 8.38 -4.93 1.10
C SER A 108 9.00 -3.58 1.47
N VAL A 109 9.63 -2.90 0.51
CA VAL A 109 10.20 -1.56 0.76
C VAL A 109 9.12 -0.57 1.18
N TYR A 110 7.99 -0.54 0.46
CA TYR A 110 6.84 0.29 0.80
C TYR A 110 6.34 -0.01 2.23
N GLN A 111 6.11 -1.29 2.56
CA GLN A 111 5.61 -1.69 3.87
C GLN A 111 6.59 -1.38 5.00
N GLU A 112 7.90 -1.46 4.75
CA GLU A 112 8.91 -1.11 5.75
C GLU A 112 8.91 0.39 6.03
N LEU A 113 8.78 1.24 5.02
CA LEU A 113 8.63 2.69 5.21
C LEU A 113 7.34 3.03 5.97
N LYS A 114 6.22 2.36 5.64
CA LYS A 114 4.96 2.49 6.40
C LYS A 114 5.15 2.09 7.86
N ALA A 115 5.86 0.99 8.13
CA ALA A 115 6.18 0.54 9.49
C ALA A 115 7.11 1.50 10.24
N ALA A 116 7.97 2.22 9.52
CA ALA A 116 8.80 3.31 10.05
C ALA A 116 8.02 4.63 10.27
N GLY A 117 6.72 4.63 10.00
CA GLY A 117 5.81 5.74 10.28
C GLY A 117 5.56 6.70 9.12
N TYR A 118 6.02 6.39 7.91
CA TYR A 118 5.63 7.13 6.72
C TYR A 118 4.13 6.93 6.42
N ASN A 119 3.46 7.97 5.93
CA ASN A 119 2.09 7.89 5.42
C ASN A 119 2.04 8.00 3.88
N ASP A 120 0.87 7.79 3.28
CA ASP A 120 0.75 7.74 1.79
C ASP A 120 0.86 9.12 1.14
N CYS A 121 0.78 10.20 1.92
CA CYS A 121 1.11 11.55 1.48
C CYS A 121 2.62 11.82 1.53
N GLU A 122 3.43 10.84 1.93
CA GLU A 122 4.89 10.91 1.98
C GLU A 122 5.55 9.85 1.08
N LEU A 123 4.79 8.96 0.43
CA LEU A 123 5.30 7.89 -0.43
C LEU A 123 4.62 7.94 -1.80
N PHE A 124 5.43 8.06 -2.85
CA PHE A 124 4.95 8.22 -4.21
C PHE A 124 5.78 7.36 -5.17
N GLY A 125 5.21 7.03 -6.32
CA GLY A 125 5.96 6.43 -7.42
C GLY A 125 5.24 6.58 -8.74
N VAL A 126 6.01 6.65 -9.83
CA VAL A 126 5.49 6.85 -11.19
C VAL A 126 5.94 5.75 -12.12
N THR A 127 5.02 5.24 -12.94
CA THR A 127 5.34 4.32 -14.02
C THR A 127 5.65 5.15 -15.26
N TYR A 128 6.92 5.25 -15.66
CA TYR A 128 7.35 6.09 -16.79
C TYR A 128 7.45 5.33 -18.11
N LEU A 129 7.30 4.01 -18.09
CA LEU A 129 7.24 3.15 -19.28
C LEU A 129 5.81 2.66 -19.51
N SER A 130 5.33 2.74 -20.74
CA SER A 130 4.05 2.18 -21.19
C SER A 130 4.06 0.65 -21.14
N ASP A 131 2.89 0.04 -21.29
CA ASP A 131 2.74 -1.42 -21.32
C ASP A 131 3.57 -2.07 -22.43
N VAL A 132 3.66 -1.40 -23.59
CA VAL A 132 4.46 -1.84 -24.74
C VAL A 132 5.96 -1.76 -24.42
N GLU A 133 6.41 -0.64 -23.86
CA GLU A 133 7.82 -0.45 -23.49
C GLU A 133 8.25 -1.42 -22.39
N ARG A 134 7.41 -1.67 -21.37
CA ARG A 134 7.71 -2.65 -20.33
C ARG A 134 7.82 -4.07 -20.88
N SER A 135 7.07 -4.38 -21.94
CA SER A 135 7.11 -5.69 -22.62
C SER A 135 8.30 -5.81 -23.60
N ASN A 136 9.02 -4.71 -23.88
CA ASN A 136 10.11 -4.64 -24.83
C ASN A 136 11.34 -3.88 -24.25
N PRO A 137 11.90 -4.33 -23.11
CA PRO A 137 12.90 -3.57 -22.35
C PRO A 137 14.15 -3.21 -23.18
N GLN A 138 14.54 -4.03 -24.14
CA GLN A 138 15.71 -3.78 -25.00
C GLN A 138 15.59 -2.53 -25.88
N ALA A 139 14.38 -2.00 -26.09
CA ALA A 139 14.15 -0.80 -26.88
C ALA A 139 14.13 0.49 -26.06
N ASN A 140 14.16 0.39 -24.72
CA ASN A 140 14.03 1.54 -23.84
C ASN A 140 15.40 2.16 -23.57
N TYR A 141 15.53 3.46 -23.82
CA TYR A 141 16.74 4.24 -23.58
C TYR A 141 16.40 5.61 -22.99
N HIS A 142 17.43 6.37 -22.64
CA HIS A 142 17.29 7.69 -22.03
C HIS A 142 16.91 8.74 -23.08
N GLU A 143 15.79 9.44 -22.88
CA GLU A 143 15.35 10.50 -23.79
C GLU A 143 14.60 11.64 -23.08
N PRO A 144 14.61 12.87 -23.66
CA PRO A 144 14.01 14.06 -23.05
C PRO A 144 12.54 13.91 -22.66
N TRP A 145 11.78 13.15 -23.46
CA TRP A 145 10.37 12.91 -23.18
C TRP A 145 10.18 12.21 -21.83
N THR A 146 10.97 11.16 -21.55
CA THR A 146 10.93 10.42 -20.28
C THR A 146 11.34 11.31 -19.10
N TYR A 147 12.37 12.15 -19.27
CA TYR A 147 12.80 13.06 -18.21
C TYR A 147 11.69 14.06 -17.85
N ASN A 148 10.97 14.56 -18.86
CA ASN A 148 9.84 15.46 -18.64
C ASN A 148 8.72 14.77 -17.85
N GLN A 149 8.41 13.49 -18.12
CA GLN A 149 7.44 12.74 -17.32
C GLN A 149 7.85 12.66 -15.85
N LEU A 150 9.11 12.31 -15.58
CA LEU A 150 9.64 12.21 -14.22
C LEU A 150 9.65 13.56 -13.51
N LYS A 151 10.07 14.62 -14.21
CA LYS A 151 10.11 15.98 -13.68
C LYS A 151 8.70 16.48 -13.35
N THR A 152 7.74 16.32 -14.26
CA THR A 152 6.33 16.70 -14.02
C THR A 152 5.77 15.96 -12.81
N PHE A 153 6.07 14.67 -12.67
CA PHE A 153 5.64 13.91 -11.50
C PHE A 153 6.24 14.45 -10.19
N ILE A 154 7.54 14.72 -10.14
CA ILE A 154 8.20 15.28 -8.94
C ILE A 154 7.67 16.67 -8.61
N ASP A 155 7.43 17.52 -9.61
CA ASP A 155 6.83 18.84 -9.40
C ASP A 155 5.41 18.70 -8.82
N ALA A 156 4.62 17.72 -9.28
CA ALA A 156 3.30 17.43 -8.73
C ALA A 156 3.37 16.92 -7.27
N VAL A 157 4.34 16.07 -6.93
CA VAL A 157 4.55 15.61 -5.54
C VAL A 157 4.87 16.78 -4.63
N LYS A 158 5.78 17.67 -5.06
CA LYS A 158 6.12 18.88 -4.30
C LYS A 158 4.92 19.79 -4.10
N ALA A 159 4.14 20.01 -5.15
CA ALA A 159 2.92 20.82 -5.09
C ALA A 159 1.87 20.21 -4.15
N TYR A 160 1.64 18.89 -4.25
CA TYR A 160 0.66 18.18 -3.42
C TYR A 160 1.03 18.16 -1.93
N THR A 161 2.31 17.98 -1.62
CA THR A 161 2.80 17.87 -0.24
C THR A 161 3.18 19.20 0.40
N GLY A 162 3.32 20.26 -0.40
CA GLY A 162 3.85 21.55 0.04
C GLY A 162 5.34 21.54 0.39
N LYS A 163 6.08 20.49 0.04
CA LYS A 163 7.52 20.33 0.35
C LYS A 163 8.38 20.86 -0.80
N SER A 164 9.54 21.43 -0.46
CA SER A 164 10.47 22.00 -1.45
C SER A 164 11.42 20.96 -2.07
N GLN A 165 11.54 19.78 -1.46
CA GLN A 165 12.45 18.70 -1.86
C GLN A 165 11.74 17.34 -1.81
N VAL A 166 12.33 16.34 -2.47
CA VAL A 166 11.93 14.93 -2.42
C VAL A 166 13.18 14.06 -2.26
N ASP A 167 13.01 12.87 -1.68
CA ASP A 167 14.02 11.82 -1.64
C ASP A 167 13.74 10.83 -2.79
N VAL A 168 14.66 10.71 -3.72
CA VAL A 168 14.50 9.78 -4.85
C VAL A 168 15.09 8.42 -4.49
N VAL A 169 14.25 7.38 -4.52
CA VAL A 169 14.67 5.99 -4.43
C VAL A 169 14.50 5.36 -5.81
N ALA A 170 15.60 5.04 -6.48
CA ALA A 170 15.56 4.57 -7.86
C ALA A 170 16.24 3.21 -8.02
N HIS A 171 15.68 2.37 -8.89
CA HIS A 171 16.16 1.01 -9.13
C HIS A 171 16.55 0.81 -10.60
N SER A 172 17.69 0.15 -10.85
CA SER A 172 18.12 -0.30 -12.19
C SER A 172 18.16 0.88 -13.21
N LEU A 173 17.49 0.78 -14.36
CA LEU A 173 17.41 1.87 -15.35
C LEU A 173 16.85 3.17 -14.74
N GLY A 174 15.95 3.09 -13.78
CA GLY A 174 15.40 4.25 -13.08
C GLY A 174 16.47 5.09 -12.40
N SER A 175 17.57 4.48 -11.93
CA SER A 175 18.67 5.21 -11.29
C SER A 175 19.37 6.16 -12.27
N SER A 176 19.72 5.67 -13.47
CA SER A 176 20.37 6.51 -14.48
C SER A 176 19.38 7.47 -15.16
N MET A 177 18.10 7.08 -15.29
CA MET A 177 17.04 7.97 -15.78
C MET A 177 16.82 9.17 -14.85
N ALA A 178 16.78 8.93 -13.54
CA ALA A 178 16.66 10.00 -12.54
C ALA A 178 17.87 10.95 -12.58
N LEU A 179 19.09 10.40 -12.67
CA LEU A 179 20.31 11.21 -12.77
C LEU A 179 20.36 12.04 -14.05
N ALA A 180 19.89 11.50 -15.18
CA ALA A 180 19.83 12.22 -16.44
C ALA A 180 18.81 13.36 -16.41
N MET A 181 17.67 13.19 -15.72
CA MET A 181 16.66 14.23 -15.54
C MET A 181 17.15 15.40 -14.65
N ILE A 182 18.01 15.14 -13.66
CA ILE A 182 18.48 16.17 -12.71
C ILE A 182 19.60 17.04 -13.30
N LYS A 183 20.31 16.54 -14.31
CA LYS A 183 21.39 17.28 -15.00
C LYS A 183 20.85 18.37 -15.91
#